data_AF-A0A3D6A6S6-F1
#
_entry.id   AF-A0A3D6A6S6-F1
#
_cell.length_a   1.000
_cell.length_b   1.000
_cell.length_c   1.000
_cell.angle_alpha   90.00
_cell.angle_beta   90.00
_cell.angle_gamma   90.00
#
_symmetry.space_group_name_H-M   'P 1'
#
loop_
_entity.id
_entity.type
_entity.pdbx_description
1 polymer ?
#
loop_
_entity_poly.entity_id
_entity_poly.type
_entity_poly.pdbx_seq_one_letter_code
_entity_poly.pdbx_strand_id
1 'polypeptide(L)'
;MYSSLTIYVRLFRIKIKRFVVLLFKAFSNDNICFVCFMKMILTTFPSHKTAIMSVKALTEKKLIACAQIDGPVKSYYWWKGKVQEEQEWRVILKTNARNENHAYDHVIKMHPYENPQWIVLEGKCSESYTEWINQNLEQ
;
A
#
# COMPACT_ATOMS: atom_id res chain seq x y z
N MET A 1 49.33 17.95 -18.65
CA MET A 1 49.29 17.95 -17.17
C MET A 1 47.84 17.86 -16.65
N TYR A 2 47.04 16.88 -17.13
CA TYR A 2 45.65 16.62 -16.70
C TYR A 2 45.27 15.12 -16.81
N SER A 3 46.25 14.21 -16.79
CA SER A 3 45.99 12.77 -17.00
C SER A 3 45.75 11.99 -15.69
N SER A 4 46.24 12.48 -14.55
CA SER A 4 46.24 11.72 -13.29
C SER A 4 44.96 11.87 -12.46
N LEU A 5 44.27 13.02 -12.51
CA LEU A 5 43.04 13.25 -11.73
C LEU A 5 41.83 12.49 -12.30
N THR A 6 41.71 12.37 -13.62
CA THR A 6 40.59 11.70 -14.30
C THR A 6 40.57 10.19 -14.03
N ILE A 7 41.75 9.57 -13.91
CA ILE A 7 41.90 8.16 -13.56
C ILE A 7 41.45 7.91 -12.12
N TYR A 8 41.77 8.82 -11.19
CA TYR A 8 41.41 8.69 -9.78
C TYR A 8 39.90 8.78 -9.55
N VAL A 9 39.22 9.72 -10.21
CA VAL A 9 37.75 9.85 -10.14
C VAL A 9 37.05 8.64 -10.76
N ARG A 10 37.61 8.06 -11.83
CA ARG A 10 37.07 6.86 -12.50
C ARG A 10 37.25 5.60 -11.65
N LEU A 11 38.41 5.42 -11.02
CA LEU A 11 38.68 4.31 -10.08
C LEU A 11 37.85 4.42 -8.80
N PHE A 12 37.60 5.64 -8.29
CA PHE A 12 36.74 5.89 -7.14
C PHE A 12 35.27 5.53 -7.44
N ARG A 13 34.76 5.92 -8.62
CA ARG A 13 33.42 5.51 -9.11
C ARG A 13 33.28 3.99 -9.29
N ILE A 14 34.33 3.32 -9.76
CA ILE A 14 34.34 1.85 -9.91
C ILE A 14 34.36 1.15 -8.54
N LYS A 15 35.13 1.65 -7.58
CA LYS A 15 35.14 1.11 -6.21
C LYS A 15 33.79 1.29 -5.51
N ILE A 16 33.12 2.43 -5.66
CA ILE A 16 31.76 2.64 -5.12
C ILE A 16 30.75 1.71 -5.77
N LYS A 17 30.74 1.57 -7.11
CA LYS A 17 29.84 0.62 -7.80
C LYS A 17 30.08 -0.83 -7.36
N ARG A 18 31.34 -1.23 -7.18
CA ARG A 18 31.68 -2.59 -6.74
C ARG A 18 31.34 -2.81 -5.27
N PHE A 19 31.44 -1.79 -4.43
CA PHE A 19 31.04 -1.82 -3.02
C PHE A 19 29.53 -1.85 -2.81
N VAL A 20 28.75 -1.11 -3.63
CA VAL A 20 27.28 -1.19 -3.63
C VAL A 20 26.79 -2.54 -4.16
N VAL A 21 27.44 -3.09 -5.19
CA VAL A 21 27.14 -4.45 -5.69
C VAL A 21 27.59 -5.53 -4.70
N LEU A 22 28.69 -5.32 -3.95
CA LEU A 22 29.12 -6.23 -2.89
C LEU A 22 28.23 -6.13 -1.65
N LEU A 23 27.66 -4.97 -1.31
CA LEU A 23 26.59 -4.87 -0.31
C LEU A 23 25.34 -5.62 -0.78
N PHE A 24 24.94 -5.49 -2.05
CA PHE A 24 23.84 -6.28 -2.60
C PHE A 24 24.12 -7.79 -2.64
N LYS A 25 25.36 -8.21 -2.97
CA LYS A 25 25.76 -9.63 -3.05
C LYS A 25 26.10 -10.25 -1.69
N ALA A 26 26.62 -9.50 -0.73
CA ALA A 26 26.81 -9.97 0.64
C ALA A 26 25.47 -10.14 1.37
N PHE A 27 24.42 -9.44 0.93
CA PHE A 27 23.03 -9.71 1.29
C PHE A 27 22.38 -10.86 0.48
N SER A 28 23.10 -11.53 -0.43
CA SER A 28 22.54 -12.59 -1.29
C SER A 28 22.90 -14.02 -0.83
N ASN A 29 23.48 -14.21 0.36
CA ASN A 29 23.89 -15.54 0.84
C ASN A 29 23.43 -15.92 2.26
N ASP A 30 22.61 -15.08 2.87
CA ASP A 30 21.72 -15.51 3.95
C ASP A 30 20.30 -15.44 3.40
N ASN A 31 19.37 -16.24 3.93
CA ASN A 31 17.93 -16.18 3.62
C ASN A 31 17.33 -14.81 4.04
N ILE A 32 17.78 -13.73 3.41
CA ILE A 32 17.23 -12.40 3.55
C ILE A 32 15.98 -12.43 2.67
N CYS A 33 14.91 -12.93 3.27
CA CYS A 33 13.56 -12.61 2.89
C CYS A 33 13.52 -11.07 2.87
N PHE A 34 13.57 -10.47 1.68
CA PHE A 34 13.20 -9.07 1.52
C PHE A 34 11.85 -8.97 2.22
N VAL A 35 11.81 -8.19 3.29
CA VAL A 35 10.59 -8.06 4.07
C VAL A 35 9.61 -7.34 3.16
N CYS A 36 8.80 -8.14 2.48
CA CYS A 36 7.82 -7.69 1.54
C CYS A 36 6.62 -7.19 2.35
N PHE A 37 6.54 -5.86 2.46
CA PHE A 37 5.49 -5.19 3.21
C PHE A 37 4.30 -4.90 2.30
N MET A 38 3.12 -5.32 2.75
CA MET A 38 1.85 -4.91 2.16
C MET A 38 1.21 -3.81 2.99
N LYS A 39 0.32 -3.03 2.35
CA LYS A 39 -0.57 -2.09 3.03
C LYS A 39 -1.95 -2.72 3.18
N MET A 40 -2.39 -2.88 4.42
CA MET A 40 -3.77 -3.24 4.76
C MET A 40 -4.50 -1.98 5.16
N ILE A 41 -5.56 -1.63 4.44
CA ILE A 41 -6.33 -0.43 4.70
C ILE A 41 -7.68 -0.83 5.28
N LEU A 42 -8.07 -0.21 6.38
CA LEU A 42 -9.35 -0.37 7.02
C LEU A 42 -10.19 0.89 6.85
N THR A 43 -11.37 0.73 6.26
CA THR A 43 -12.36 1.79 6.03
C THR A 43 -13.76 1.28 6.31
N THR A 44 -14.77 2.16 6.31
CA THR A 44 -16.18 1.81 6.44
C THR A 44 -16.99 2.50 5.36
N PHE A 45 -18.14 1.93 5.00
CA PHE A 45 -19.11 2.52 4.08
C PHE A 45 -20.52 2.48 4.69
N PRO A 46 -21.39 3.46 4.39
CA PRO A 46 -22.74 3.54 4.98
C PRO A 46 -23.72 2.50 4.42
N SER A 47 -23.36 1.79 3.34
CA SER A 47 -24.19 0.73 2.77
C SER A 47 -23.35 -0.39 2.15
N HIS A 48 -23.90 -1.60 2.14
CA HIS A 48 -23.30 -2.74 1.41
C HIS A 48 -23.11 -2.42 -0.07
N LYS A 49 -24.07 -1.70 -0.67
CA LYS A 49 -24.04 -1.30 -2.08
C LYS A 49 -22.86 -0.38 -2.37
N THR A 50 -22.67 0.67 -1.57
CA THR A 50 -21.55 1.62 -1.73
C THR A 50 -20.20 0.95 -1.47
N ALA A 51 -20.14 0.00 -0.53
CA ALA A 51 -18.94 -0.82 -0.30
C ALA A 51 -18.57 -1.65 -1.54
N ILE A 52 -19.53 -2.43 -2.08
CA ILE A 52 -19.31 -3.26 -3.27
C ILE A 52 -18.91 -2.41 -4.48
N MET A 53 -19.62 -1.32 -4.74
CA MET A 53 -19.32 -0.45 -5.88
C MET A 53 -17.89 0.09 -5.80
N SER A 54 -17.48 0.57 -4.62
CA SER A 54 -16.14 1.12 -4.42
C SER A 54 -15.06 0.05 -4.53
N VAL A 55 -15.25 -1.11 -3.90
CA VAL A 55 -14.29 -2.24 -3.98
C VAL A 55 -14.12 -2.71 -5.43
N LYS A 56 -15.21 -2.85 -6.19
CA LYS A 56 -15.14 -3.24 -7.60
C LYS A 56 -14.34 -2.23 -8.41
N ALA A 57 -14.69 -0.95 -8.30
CA ALA A 57 -14.00 0.11 -9.02
C ALA A 57 -12.49 0.17 -8.69
N LEU A 58 -12.11 0.04 -7.41
CA LEU A 58 -10.70 0.02 -7.00
C LEU A 58 -9.95 -1.19 -7.55
N THR A 59 -10.59 -2.37 -7.56
CA THR A 59 -9.98 -3.62 -8.04
C THR A 59 -9.84 -3.61 -9.56
N GLU A 60 -10.87 -3.17 -10.29
CA GLU A 60 -10.85 -3.05 -11.75
C GLU A 60 -9.80 -2.05 -12.23
N LYS A 61 -9.57 -0.98 -11.47
CA LYS A 61 -8.50 0.00 -11.69
C LYS A 61 -7.14 -0.44 -11.17
N LYS A 62 -7.04 -1.66 -10.62
CA LYS A 62 -5.79 -2.22 -10.08
C LYS A 62 -5.12 -1.31 -9.04
N LEU A 63 -5.91 -0.56 -8.27
CA LEU A 63 -5.45 0.25 -7.15
C LEU A 63 -5.35 -0.58 -5.86
N ILE A 64 -6.11 -1.67 -5.79
CA ILE A 64 -6.03 -2.69 -4.75
C ILE A 64 -5.94 -4.06 -5.42
N ALA A 65 -5.28 -5.02 -4.76
CA ALA A 65 -5.21 -6.39 -5.24
C ALA A 65 -6.43 -7.20 -4.78
N CYS A 66 -6.91 -6.95 -3.56
CA CYS A 66 -8.16 -7.52 -3.07
C CYS A 66 -8.77 -6.69 -1.93
N ALA A 67 -10.01 -7.03 -1.59
CA ALA A 67 -10.71 -6.51 -0.44
C ALA A 67 -11.57 -7.59 0.23
N GLN A 68 -11.89 -7.37 1.50
CA GLN A 68 -12.94 -8.08 2.23
C GLN A 68 -13.98 -7.06 2.69
N ILE A 69 -15.25 -7.43 2.66
CA ILE A 69 -16.36 -6.61 3.14
C ILE A 69 -17.03 -7.39 4.27
N ASP A 70 -16.97 -6.85 5.48
CA ASP A 70 -17.64 -7.38 6.67
C ASP A 70 -18.81 -6.48 7.06
N GLY A 71 -19.87 -7.07 7.58
CA GLY A 71 -20.94 -6.31 8.22
C GLY A 71 -22.32 -6.96 8.11
N PRO A 72 -23.36 -6.25 8.56
CA PRO A 72 -23.30 -4.89 9.08
C PRO A 72 -22.56 -4.78 10.44
N VAL A 73 -21.94 -3.64 10.70
CA VAL A 73 -21.40 -3.22 12.00
C VAL A 73 -22.15 -1.99 12.51
N LYS A 74 -22.10 -1.74 13.82
CA LYS A 74 -22.57 -0.47 14.41
C LYS A 74 -21.40 0.44 14.72
N SER A 75 -21.44 1.66 14.19
CA SER A 75 -20.48 2.72 14.45
C SER A 75 -21.09 3.72 15.41
N TYR A 76 -20.41 3.93 16.55
CA TYR A 76 -20.77 4.91 17.57
C TYR A 76 -19.70 5.99 17.63
N TYR A 77 -20.07 7.25 17.38
CA TYR A 77 -19.10 8.34 17.33
C TYR A 77 -19.72 9.68 17.71
N TRP A 78 -18.89 10.66 18.06
CA TRP A 78 -19.35 12.01 18.37
C TRP A 78 -19.34 12.89 17.12
N TRP A 79 -20.47 13.52 16.80
CA TRP A 79 -20.58 14.43 15.67
C TRP A 79 -21.58 15.55 15.95
N LYS A 80 -21.21 16.79 15.61
CA LYS A 80 -22.05 17.99 15.77
C LYS A 80 -22.74 18.08 17.15
N GLY A 81 -21.99 17.78 18.22
CA GLY A 81 -22.45 17.92 19.60
C GLY A 81 -23.32 16.79 20.14
N LYS A 82 -23.44 15.66 19.43
CA LYS A 82 -24.20 14.49 19.88
C LYS A 82 -23.53 13.18 19.50
N VAL A 83 -23.82 12.13 20.27
CA VAL A 83 -23.47 10.76 19.87
C VAL A 83 -24.32 10.36 18.68
N GLN A 84 -23.69 9.83 17.64
CA GLN A 84 -24.32 9.17 16.50
C GLN A 84 -24.20 7.66 16.66
N GLU A 85 -25.21 6.95 16.17
CA GLU A 85 -25.23 5.50 15.99
C GLU A 85 -25.62 5.24 14.54
N GLU A 86 -24.71 4.62 13.78
CA GLU A 86 -24.94 4.32 12.36
C GLU A 86 -24.60 2.87 12.05
N GLN A 87 -25.33 2.28 11.11
CA GLN A 87 -25.01 0.97 10.56
C GLN A 87 -24.07 1.13 9.38
N GLU A 88 -22.93 0.44 9.41
CA GLU A 88 -21.90 0.53 8.36
C GLU A 88 -21.42 -0.85 7.91
N TRP A 89 -20.65 -0.87 6.84
CA TRP A 89 -19.94 -2.03 6.33
C TRP A 89 -18.45 -1.76 6.36
N ARG A 90 -17.73 -2.60 7.10
CA ARG A 90 -16.29 -2.52 7.25
C ARG A 90 -15.63 -3.12 6.01
N VAL A 91 -14.64 -2.43 5.47
CA VAL A 91 -13.91 -2.87 4.28
C VAL A 91 -12.43 -2.92 4.60
N ILE A 92 -11.79 -4.04 4.28
CA ILE A 92 -10.36 -4.26 4.46
C ILE A 92 -9.71 -4.44 3.09
N LEU A 93 -9.04 -3.41 2.59
CA LEU A 93 -8.34 -3.41 1.31
C LEU A 93 -6.89 -3.88 1.48
N LYS A 94 -6.31 -4.51 0.45
CA LYS A 94 -4.89 -4.86 0.39
C LYS A 94 -4.26 -4.30 -0.87
N THR A 95 -3.19 -3.55 -0.68
CA THR A 95 -2.45 -2.91 -1.76
C THR A 95 -0.96 -2.81 -1.40
N ASN A 96 -0.18 -2.15 -2.26
CA ASN A 96 1.21 -1.81 -2.00
C ASN A 96 1.37 -0.33 -1.62
N ALA A 97 2.56 0.05 -1.18
CA ALA A 97 2.84 1.42 -0.78
C ALA A 97 2.67 2.46 -1.90
N ARG A 98 2.82 2.07 -3.17
CA ARG A 98 2.68 2.99 -4.32
C ARG A 98 1.22 3.38 -4.57
N ASN A 99 0.30 2.44 -4.40
CA ASN A 99 -1.11 2.65 -4.74
C ASN A 99 -1.98 3.09 -3.57
N GLU A 100 -1.45 3.18 -2.35
CA GLU A 100 -2.18 3.64 -1.16
C GLU A 100 -2.88 4.99 -1.37
N ASN A 101 -2.13 6.02 -1.79
CA ASN A 101 -2.67 7.36 -2.00
C ASN A 101 -3.66 7.40 -3.17
N HIS A 102 -3.36 6.68 -4.26
CA HIS A 102 -4.28 6.58 -5.39
C HIS A 102 -5.59 5.90 -5.02
N ALA A 103 -5.55 4.85 -4.18
CA ALA A 103 -6.74 4.21 -3.64
C ALA A 103 -7.55 5.17 -2.76
N TYR A 104 -6.89 5.96 -1.91
CA TYR A 104 -7.55 6.98 -1.09
C TYR A 104 -8.27 8.03 -1.94
N ASP A 105 -7.57 8.60 -2.93
CA ASP A 105 -8.13 9.61 -3.83
C ASP A 105 -9.36 9.09 -4.59
N HIS A 106 -9.34 7.81 -4.96
CA HIS A 106 -10.49 7.18 -5.61
C HIS A 106 -11.65 6.94 -4.64
N VAL A 107 -11.36 6.51 -3.41
CA VAL A 107 -12.37 6.33 -2.38
C VAL A 107 -13.06 7.65 -2.08
N ILE A 108 -12.32 8.75 -1.85
CA ILE A 108 -12.90 10.06 -1.56
C ILE A 108 -13.89 10.53 -2.63
N LYS A 109 -13.62 10.24 -3.91
CA LYS A 109 -14.52 10.60 -5.02
C LYS A 109 -15.82 9.79 -5.05
N MET A 110 -15.82 8.59 -4.50
CA MET A 110 -16.95 7.66 -4.52
C MET A 110 -17.69 7.58 -3.17
N HIS A 111 -17.02 8.00 -2.09
CA HIS A 111 -17.52 7.83 -0.75
C HIS A 111 -18.62 8.85 -0.42
N PRO A 112 -19.76 8.45 0.18
CA PRO A 112 -20.83 9.39 0.52
C PRO A 112 -20.43 10.41 1.59
N TYR A 113 -19.47 10.06 2.44
CA TYR A 113 -18.93 10.95 3.49
C TYR A 113 -17.73 11.71 2.99
N GLU A 114 -17.63 12.99 3.36
CA GLU A 114 -16.51 13.87 3.05
C GLU A 114 -15.19 13.39 3.69
N ASN A 115 -15.27 12.80 4.89
CA ASN A 115 -14.13 12.25 5.61
C ASN A 115 -14.40 10.80 6.02
N PRO A 116 -14.19 9.82 5.12
CA PRO A 116 -14.31 8.41 5.46
C PRO A 116 -13.25 7.98 6.46
N GLN A 117 -13.54 6.96 7.26
CA GLN A 117 -12.50 6.27 8.02
C GLN A 117 -11.42 5.75 7.04
N TRP A 118 -10.15 6.02 7.30
CA TRP A 118 -9.04 5.48 6.52
C TRP A 118 -7.83 5.19 7.42
N ILE A 119 -7.67 3.93 7.79
CA ILE A 119 -6.58 3.49 8.67
C ILE A 119 -5.67 2.56 7.89
N VAL A 120 -4.38 2.88 7.82
CA VAL A 120 -3.39 2.06 7.11
C VAL A 120 -2.52 1.31 8.11
N LEU A 121 -2.47 -0.01 7.97
CA LEU A 121 -1.59 -0.89 8.70
C LEU A 121 -0.55 -1.47 7.74
N GLU A 122 0.69 -1.50 8.18
CA GLU A 122 1.80 -2.11 7.44
C GLU A 122 2.15 -3.46 8.08
N GLY A 123 2.22 -4.49 7.25
CA GLY A 123 2.43 -5.85 7.73
C GLY A 123 3.31 -6.66 6.79
N LYS A 124 4.12 -7.53 7.37
CA LYS A 124 4.80 -8.60 6.61
C LYS A 124 3.75 -9.62 6.17
N CYS A 125 3.91 -10.16 4.97
CA CYS A 125 3.18 -11.34 4.52
C CYS A 125 4.13 -12.28 3.77
N SER A 126 3.63 -13.43 3.30
CA SER A 126 4.48 -14.34 2.53
C SER A 126 4.98 -13.66 1.26
N GLU A 127 6.17 -14.05 0.83
CA GLU A 127 6.77 -13.55 -0.42
C GLU A 127 5.82 -13.78 -1.61
N SER A 128 5.30 -15.00 -1.74
CA SER A 128 4.33 -15.37 -2.77
C SER A 128 3.06 -14.50 -2.77
N TYR A 129 2.57 -14.11 -1.58
CA TYR A 129 1.39 -13.26 -1.49
C TYR A 129 1.69 -11.82 -1.88
N THR A 130 2.87 -11.31 -1.51
CA THR A 130 3.30 -9.97 -1.92
C THR A 130 3.56 -9.88 -3.42
N GLU A 131 4.17 -10.91 -4.00
CA GLU A 131 4.33 -11.04 -5.45
C GLU A 131 2.98 -11.01 -6.14
N TRP A 132 2.02 -11.81 -5.67
CA TRP A 132 0.67 -11.82 -6.20
C TRP A 132 0.00 -10.45 -6.10
N ILE A 133 0.12 -9.74 -4.96
CA ILE A 133 -0.39 -8.37 -4.82
C ILE A 133 0.22 -7.48 -5.91
N ASN A 134 1.55 -7.44 -6.00
CA ASN A 134 2.24 -6.53 -6.92
C ASN A 134 1.97 -6.83 -8.40
N GLN A 135 1.75 -8.09 -8.78
CA GLN A 135 1.43 -8.48 -10.15
C GLN A 135 0.02 -8.03 -10.60
N ASN A 136 -0.90 -7.86 -9.64
CA ASN A 136 -2.29 -7.47 -9.91
C ASN A 136 -2.55 -5.98 -9.77
N LEU A 137 -1.52 -5.19 -9.47
CA LEU A 137 -1.59 -3.74 -9.36
C LEU A 137 -1.06 -3.07 -10.64
N GLU A 138 -1.56 -1.87 -10.95
CA GLU A 138 -0.96 -1.03 -11.99
C GLU A 138 0.45 -0.60 -11.58
N GLN A 139 1.37 -0.53 -12.56
CA GLN A 139 2.81 -0.27 -12.34
C GLN A 139 3.13 1.22 -12.19
#